data_AF-A0A1K0GLL5-F1
#
_entry.id   AF-A0A1K0GLL5-F1
#
_cell.length_a   1.000
_cell.length_b   1.000
_cell.length_c   1.000
_cell.angle_alpha   90.00
_cell.angle_beta   90.00
_cell.angle_gamma   90.00
#
_symmetry.space_group_name_H-M   'P 1'
#
loop_
_entity.id
_entity.type
_entity.pdbx_description
1 polymer ?
#
loop_
_entity_poly.entity_id
_entity_poly.type
_entity_poly.pdbx_seq_one_letter_code
_entity_poly.pdbx_strand_id
1 'polypeptide(L)'
;MVKASIILTFALFAVASVPVRAAIVRDDKQYKALCEHSSADLRPRACFKDTHEALSVIKIPEGEIVDGFVDSSGRNFVLLANAGVIFNKHILILVTNVEPDPRTKKKTNCAQIQTYSYPDGAKGIDQIFCPGLQAPVENF
;
A
#
# COMPACT_ATOMS: atom_id res chain seq x y z
N MET A 1 31.22 58.11 -7.50
CA MET A 1 29.92 57.64 -7.02
C MET A 1 29.72 56.20 -7.48
N VAL A 2 29.66 55.31 -6.49
CA VAL A 2 29.08 53.95 -6.38
C VAL A 2 29.26 52.93 -7.53
N LYS A 3 30.11 51.93 -7.25
CA LYS A 3 30.16 50.58 -7.86
C LYS A 3 28.90 49.81 -7.47
N ALA A 4 28.26 49.11 -8.40
CA ALA A 4 27.24 48.11 -8.11
C ALA A 4 27.64 46.76 -8.70
N SER A 5 28.20 45.89 -7.86
CA SER A 5 28.38 44.46 -8.14
C SER A 5 27.08 43.74 -7.81
N ILE A 6 26.45 43.14 -8.82
CA ILE A 6 25.28 42.27 -8.65
C ILE A 6 25.81 40.87 -8.31
N ILE A 7 25.72 40.50 -7.04
CA ILE A 7 25.98 39.13 -6.58
C ILE A 7 24.71 38.33 -6.86
N LEU A 8 24.74 37.47 -7.87
CA LEU A 8 23.67 36.54 -8.19
C LEU A 8 23.75 35.34 -7.23
N THR A 9 23.08 35.42 -6.09
CA THR A 9 23.00 34.32 -5.14
C THR A 9 22.03 33.27 -5.68
N PHE A 10 22.54 32.20 -6.28
CA PHE A 10 21.76 31.01 -6.56
C PHE A 10 21.35 30.37 -5.24
N ALA A 11 20.09 30.57 -4.85
CA ALA A 11 19.47 29.80 -3.79
C ALA A 11 19.42 28.33 -4.24
N LEU A 12 20.30 27.49 -3.69
CA LEU A 12 20.11 26.05 -3.72
C LEU A 12 18.80 25.75 -2.98
N PHE A 13 17.73 25.49 -3.72
CA PHE A 13 16.60 24.77 -3.18
C PHE A 13 17.07 23.34 -2.88
N ALA A 14 17.52 23.11 -1.65
CA ALA A 14 17.57 21.78 -1.09
C ALA A 14 16.12 21.27 -1.09
N VAL A 15 15.78 20.45 -2.08
CA VAL A 15 14.54 19.66 -2.04
C VAL A 15 14.74 18.71 -0.88
N ALA A 16 14.22 19.08 0.29
CA ALA A 16 14.10 18.18 1.41
C ALA A 16 13.23 17.02 0.93
N SER A 17 13.88 15.93 0.53
CA SER A 17 13.23 14.66 0.23
C SER A 17 12.56 14.22 1.53
N VAL A 18 11.27 14.53 1.66
CA VAL A 18 10.43 13.99 2.73
C VAL A 18 10.61 12.48 2.69
N PRO A 19 11.05 11.83 3.78
CA PRO A 19 11.22 10.39 3.78
C PRO A 19 9.85 9.78 3.49
N VAL A 20 9.71 9.21 2.30
CA VAL A 20 8.48 8.54 1.91
C VAL A 20 8.43 7.26 2.74
N ARG A 21 7.45 7.20 3.64
CA ARG A 21 7.36 6.13 4.64
C ARG A 21 6.94 4.84 3.94
N ALA A 22 7.89 3.93 3.74
CA ALA A 22 7.64 2.57 3.33
C ALA A 22 7.62 1.68 4.58
N ALA A 23 6.44 1.44 5.15
CA ALA A 23 6.32 0.60 6.32
C ALA A 23 4.92 0.00 6.45
N ILE A 24 4.88 -1.27 6.84
CA ILE A 24 3.70 -1.88 7.41
C ILE A 24 3.81 -1.75 8.93
N VAL A 25 2.83 -1.09 9.55
CA VAL A 25 2.88 -0.77 10.98
C VAL A 25 1.89 -1.63 11.74
N ARG A 26 2.30 -2.16 12.90
CA ARG A 26 1.34 -2.84 13.80
C ARG A 26 0.41 -1.79 14.42
N ASP A 27 -0.86 -1.82 14.03
CA ASP A 27 -1.91 -0.94 14.52
C ASP A 27 -3.29 -1.61 14.36
N ASP A 28 -3.73 -2.28 15.42
CA ASP A 28 -4.99 -3.01 15.46
C ASP A 28 -6.20 -2.11 15.20
N LYS A 29 -6.17 -0.87 15.69
CA LYS A 29 -7.26 0.09 15.52
C LYS A 29 -7.40 0.48 14.05
N GLN A 30 -6.28 0.75 13.37
CA GLN A 30 -6.29 1.08 11.95
C GLN A 30 -6.71 -0.12 11.09
N TYR A 31 -6.19 -1.31 11.38
CA TYR A 31 -6.62 -2.53 10.69
C TYR A 31 -8.14 -2.73 10.79
N LYS A 32 -8.70 -2.69 12.01
CA LYS A 32 -10.14 -2.89 12.23
C LYS A 32 -11.00 -1.82 11.60
N ALA A 33 -10.54 -0.57 11.61
CA ALA A 33 -11.22 0.51 10.91
C ALA A 33 -11.27 0.20 9.41
N LEU A 34 -10.15 -0.18 8.81
CA LEU A 34 -10.06 -0.35 7.35
C LEU A 34 -10.74 -1.62 6.82
N CYS A 35 -10.77 -2.70 7.61
CA CYS A 35 -11.15 -4.04 7.16
C CYS A 35 -12.43 -4.63 7.78
N GLU A 36 -12.74 -4.31 9.05
CA GLU A 36 -13.85 -4.95 9.77
C GLU A 36 -15.11 -4.07 9.83
N HIS A 37 -14.96 -2.75 9.73
CA HIS A 37 -16.06 -1.80 9.83
C HIS A 37 -16.30 -1.04 8.53
N SER A 38 -17.54 -0.53 8.36
CA SER A 38 -17.85 0.53 7.41
C SER A 38 -17.03 1.78 7.76
N SER A 39 -15.82 1.87 7.25
CA SER A 39 -14.96 3.03 7.45
C SER A 39 -15.31 4.13 6.46
N ALA A 40 -15.36 5.36 6.98
CA ALA A 40 -15.42 6.58 6.18
C ALA A 40 -14.14 6.80 5.34
N ASP A 41 -13.09 6.00 5.58
CA ASP A 41 -11.90 6.00 4.75
C ASP A 41 -12.27 5.46 3.35
N LEU A 42 -12.05 6.30 2.34
CA LEU A 42 -12.31 6.00 0.94
C LEU A 42 -11.05 5.57 0.17
N ARG A 43 -9.89 5.47 0.83
CA ARG A 43 -8.65 5.03 0.19
C ARG A 43 -8.79 3.58 -0.28
N PRO A 44 -8.55 3.29 -1.56
CA PRO A 44 -8.52 1.92 -2.08
C PRO A 44 -7.55 1.04 -1.31
N ARG A 45 -7.97 -0.18 -0.98
CA ARG A 45 -7.22 -1.08 -0.10
C ARG A 45 -7.65 -2.53 -0.24
N ALA A 46 -6.77 -3.42 0.19
CA ALA A 46 -7.02 -4.85 0.27
C ALA A 46 -6.67 -5.39 1.66
N CYS A 47 -7.54 -6.25 2.19
CA CYS A 47 -7.36 -6.90 3.48
C CYS A 47 -7.00 -8.37 3.26
N PHE A 48 -6.02 -8.84 4.01
CA PHE A 48 -5.42 -10.15 3.87
C PHE A 48 -5.37 -10.84 5.23
N LYS A 49 -5.47 -12.16 5.20
CA LYS A 49 -5.33 -13.02 6.37
C LYS A 49 -4.49 -14.22 5.98
N ASP A 50 -3.51 -14.54 6.82
CA ASP A 50 -2.65 -15.69 6.62
C ASP A 50 -2.41 -16.45 7.94
N THR A 51 -1.86 -17.66 7.84
CA THR A 51 -1.47 -18.43 9.03
C THR A 51 -0.13 -17.99 9.61
N HIS A 52 0.75 -17.39 8.79
CA HIS A 52 2.04 -16.86 9.19
C HIS A 52 1.92 -15.43 9.75
N GLU A 53 2.86 -15.05 10.61
CA GLU A 53 2.94 -13.67 11.12
C GLU A 53 3.46 -12.74 10.01
N ALA A 54 2.60 -11.86 9.50
CA ALA A 54 2.81 -10.96 8.37
C ALA A 54 4.11 -10.15 8.47
N LEU A 55 4.42 -9.55 9.62
CA LEU A 55 5.65 -8.74 9.80
C LEU A 55 6.93 -9.58 9.75
N SER A 56 6.85 -10.89 9.94
CA SER A 56 8.00 -11.80 9.84
C SER A 56 8.26 -12.27 8.39
N VAL A 57 7.23 -12.23 7.54
CA VAL A 57 7.27 -12.79 6.18
C VAL A 57 7.16 -11.75 5.07
N ILE A 58 6.74 -10.52 5.39
CA ILE A 58 6.65 -9.43 4.42
C ILE A 58 7.99 -8.72 4.27
N LYS A 59 8.41 -8.59 3.01
CA LYS A 59 9.47 -7.67 2.59
C LYS A 59 8.89 -6.62 1.65
N ILE A 60 9.37 -5.39 1.78
CA ILE A 60 9.05 -4.30 0.84
C ILE A 60 10.13 -4.30 -0.24
N PRO A 61 9.79 -4.44 -1.54
CA PRO A 61 10.76 -4.34 -2.62
C PRO A 61 11.47 -2.98 -2.61
N GLU A 62 12.70 -2.94 -3.13
CA GLU A 62 13.45 -1.68 -3.22
C GLU A 62 12.73 -0.68 -4.15
N GLY A 63 12.62 0.57 -3.70
CA GLY A 63 11.93 1.64 -4.44
C GLY A 63 10.41 1.66 -4.28
N GLU A 64 9.81 0.65 -3.63
CA GLU A 64 8.37 0.61 -3.39
C GLU A 64 7.97 1.40 -2.14
N ILE A 65 6.80 2.02 -2.23
CA ILE A 65 6.16 2.71 -1.10
C ILE A 65 5.03 1.80 -0.62
N VAL A 66 5.05 1.48 0.67
CA VAL A 66 4.01 0.66 1.27
C VAL A 66 3.41 1.41 2.44
N ASP A 67 2.09 1.63 2.36
CA ASP A 67 1.25 2.07 3.47
C ASP A 67 0.30 0.91 3.81
N GLY A 68 0.43 0.40 5.03
CA GLY A 68 -0.32 -0.77 5.47
C GLY A 68 -0.27 -0.95 6.98
N PHE A 69 -1.22 -1.73 7.49
CA PHE A 69 -1.34 -2.02 8.91
C PHE A 69 -1.48 -3.50 9.15
N VAL A 70 -0.93 -3.97 10.27
CA VAL A 70 -1.08 -5.34 10.75
C VAL A 70 -1.82 -5.30 12.08
N ASP A 71 -2.72 -6.25 12.27
CA ASP A 71 -3.49 -6.39 13.51
C ASP A 71 -2.62 -6.84 14.69
N SER A 72 -3.22 -6.90 15.88
CA SER A 72 -2.53 -7.36 17.08
C SER A 72 -2.08 -8.82 17.01
N SER A 73 -2.78 -9.67 16.25
CA SER A 73 -2.41 -11.08 16.07
C SER A 73 -1.20 -11.27 15.16
N GLY A 74 -0.84 -10.25 14.37
CA GLY A 74 0.23 -10.32 13.40
C GLY A 74 -0.15 -11.06 12.12
N ARG A 75 -1.34 -11.66 12.04
CA ARG A 75 -1.75 -12.57 10.96
C ARG A 75 -2.73 -11.92 9.98
N ASN A 76 -3.35 -10.83 10.37
CA ASN A 76 -4.21 -10.06 9.49
C ASN A 76 -3.54 -8.74 9.15
N PHE A 77 -3.57 -8.36 7.88
CA PHE A 77 -2.97 -7.12 7.44
C PHE A 77 -3.76 -6.46 6.32
N VAL A 78 -3.57 -5.15 6.17
CA VAL A 78 -4.17 -4.33 5.14
C VAL A 78 -3.06 -3.62 4.38
N LEU A 79 -3.18 -3.60 3.06
CA LEU A 79 -2.36 -2.79 2.19
C LEU A 79 -3.25 -1.78 1.49
N LEU A 80 -2.85 -0.51 1.51
CA LEU A 80 -3.48 0.51 0.68
C LEU A 80 -3.02 0.35 -0.77
N ALA A 81 -3.78 0.89 -1.71
CA ALA A 81 -3.41 0.87 -3.12
C ALA A 81 -2.10 1.63 -3.38
N ASN A 82 -1.44 1.22 -4.47
CA ASN A 82 -0.06 1.56 -4.83
C ASN A 82 0.97 0.94 -3.88
N ALA A 83 0.67 -0.23 -3.32
CA ALA A 83 1.59 -0.99 -2.49
C ALA A 83 2.02 -2.29 -3.19
N GLY A 84 3.30 -2.61 -3.11
CA GLY A 84 3.88 -3.88 -3.51
C GLY A 84 4.63 -4.53 -2.35
N VAL A 85 4.36 -5.79 -2.05
CA VAL A 85 5.05 -6.54 -1.00
C VAL A 85 5.43 -7.94 -1.46
N ILE A 86 6.58 -8.43 -1.00
CA ILE A 86 6.96 -9.83 -1.15
C ILE A 86 6.55 -10.56 0.11
N PHE A 87 5.58 -11.46 0.00
CA PHE A 87 5.10 -12.32 1.07
C PHE A 87 5.83 -13.65 1.05
N ASN A 88 6.30 -14.07 2.23
CA ASN A 88 6.98 -15.34 2.48
C ASN A 88 8.12 -15.66 1.48
N LYS A 89 8.80 -14.64 0.94
CA LYS A 89 9.86 -14.77 -0.08
C LYS A 89 9.45 -15.41 -1.41
N HIS A 90 8.18 -15.75 -1.60
CA HIS A 90 7.71 -16.54 -2.74
C HIS A 90 6.62 -15.87 -3.56
N ILE A 91 6.00 -14.81 -3.05
CA ILE A 91 4.82 -14.21 -3.67
C ILE A 91 4.97 -12.71 -3.66
N LEU A 92 4.94 -12.09 -4.83
CA LEU A 92 4.76 -10.65 -4.97
C LEU A 92 3.26 -10.35 -4.97
N ILE A 93 2.80 -9.55 -4.01
CA ILE A 93 1.43 -9.04 -3.93
C ILE A 93 1.47 -7.57 -4.34
N LEU A 94 0.67 -7.21 -5.33
CA LEU A 94 0.45 -5.84 -5.77
C LEU A 94 -0.99 -5.44 -5.47
N VAL A 95 -1.15 -4.28 -4.86
CA VAL A 95 -2.46 -3.67 -4.60
C VAL A 95 -2.52 -2.36 -5.36
N THR A 96 -3.41 -2.24 -6.33
CA THR A 96 -3.52 -1.08 -7.21
C THR A 96 -4.93 -0.48 -7.16
N ASN A 97 -5.06 0.77 -7.57
CA ASN A 97 -6.35 1.44 -7.61
C ASN A 97 -7.23 0.81 -8.70
N VAL A 98 -8.51 0.59 -8.41
CA VAL A 98 -9.51 0.34 -9.46
C VAL A 98 -9.90 1.69 -10.06
N GLU A 99 -9.99 1.76 -11.38
CA GLU A 99 -10.47 2.97 -12.03
C GLU A 99 -11.90 3.31 -11.57
N PRO A 100 -12.19 4.59 -11.27
CA PRO A 100 -13.55 5.00 -10.93
C PRO A 100 -14.51 4.64 -12.06
N ASP A 101 -15.72 4.23 -11.70
CA ASP A 101 -16.76 3.94 -12.69
C ASP A 101 -16.89 5.15 -13.65
N PRO A 102 -16.76 4.94 -14.97
CA PRO A 102 -16.65 6.04 -15.92
C PRO A 102 -17.93 6.87 -16.05
N ARG A 103 -19.08 6.31 -15.65
CA ARG A 103 -20.41 6.95 -15.71
C ARG A 103 -20.71 7.72 -14.44
N THR A 104 -20.47 7.13 -13.28
CA THR A 104 -20.82 7.71 -11.98
C THR A 104 -19.68 8.53 -11.37
N LYS A 105 -18.45 8.35 -11.85
CA LYS A 105 -17.21 8.93 -11.29
C LYS A 105 -17.04 8.70 -9.78
N LYS A 106 -17.79 7.73 -9.21
CA LYS A 106 -17.79 7.46 -7.79
C LYS A 106 -16.49 6.76 -7.43
N LYS A 107 -15.72 7.37 -6.52
CA LYS A 107 -14.58 6.71 -5.90
C LYS A 107 -15.09 5.58 -5.01
N THR A 108 -14.50 4.41 -5.15
CA THR A 108 -14.73 3.27 -4.27
C THR A 108 -13.46 3.07 -3.43
N ASN A 109 -13.62 2.39 -2.31
CA ASN A 109 -12.51 1.90 -1.50
C ASN A 109 -12.00 0.52 -2.00
N CYS A 110 -12.44 0.08 -3.18
CA CYS A 110 -12.02 -1.18 -3.76
C CYS A 110 -10.65 -1.06 -4.43
N ALA A 111 -9.84 -2.10 -4.34
CA ALA A 111 -8.53 -2.19 -4.98
C ALA A 111 -8.46 -3.44 -5.86
N GLN A 112 -7.61 -3.38 -6.89
CA GLN A 112 -7.22 -4.55 -7.65
C GLN A 112 -6.07 -5.24 -6.91
N ILE A 113 -6.16 -6.56 -6.75
CA ILE A 113 -5.11 -7.39 -6.17
C ILE A 113 -4.55 -8.26 -7.29
N GLN A 114 -3.23 -8.23 -7.43
CA GLN A 114 -2.49 -9.09 -8.33
C GLN A 114 -1.42 -9.82 -7.54
N THR A 115 -1.29 -11.13 -7.76
CA THR A 115 -0.17 -11.90 -7.21
C THR A 115 0.67 -12.53 -8.30
N TYR A 116 1.97 -12.66 -8.01
CA TYR A 116 2.93 -13.32 -8.88
C TYR A 116 3.84 -14.20 -8.04
N SER A 117 4.22 -15.37 -8.55
CA SER A 117 5.35 -16.12 -8.01
C SER A 117 6.60 -15.25 -8.06
N TYR A 118 7.39 -15.26 -6.98
CA TYR A 118 8.61 -14.51 -6.86
C TYR A 118 9.80 -15.47 -6.67
N PRO A 119 10.90 -15.31 -7.44
CA PRO A 119 11.15 -14.26 -8.43
C PRO A 119 10.62 -14.56 -9.84
N ASP A 120 10.01 -15.72 -10.08
CA ASP A 120 9.75 -16.26 -11.42
C ASP A 120 8.71 -15.47 -12.26
N GLY A 121 7.87 -14.67 -11.61
CA GLY A 121 6.88 -13.80 -12.28
C GLY A 121 5.63 -14.51 -12.78
N ALA A 122 5.42 -15.79 -12.44
CA ALA A 122 4.22 -16.53 -12.84
C ALA A 122 2.97 -15.90 -12.21
N LYS A 123 1.97 -15.54 -13.02
CA LYS A 123 0.77 -14.87 -12.55
C LYS A 123 -0.11 -15.81 -11.70
N GLY A 124 -0.53 -15.32 -10.54
CA GLY A 124 -1.48 -15.97 -9.65
C GLY A 124 -2.86 -15.30 -9.72
N ILE A 125 -3.28 -14.74 -8.58
CA ILE A 125 -4.57 -14.08 -8.41
C ILE A 125 -4.60 -12.77 -9.19
N ASP A 126 -5.76 -12.44 -9.76
CA ASP A 126 -6.07 -11.15 -10.37
C ASP A 126 -7.55 -10.84 -10.14
N GLN A 127 -7.86 -10.13 -9.06
CA GLN A 127 -9.24 -9.88 -8.64
C GLN A 127 -9.45 -8.49 -8.02
N ILE A 128 -10.68 -7.99 -8.11
CA ILE A 128 -11.11 -6.80 -7.36
C ILE A 128 -11.49 -7.21 -5.94
N PHE A 129 -10.95 -6.47 -4.98
CA PHE A 129 -11.30 -6.56 -3.57
C PHE A 129 -11.99 -5.28 -3.09
N CYS A 130 -13.13 -5.41 -2.41
CA CYS A 130 -13.88 -4.33 -1.81
C CYS A 130 -14.01 -4.56 -0.29
N PRO A 131 -13.34 -3.75 0.54
CA PRO A 131 -13.39 -3.90 2.00
C PRO A 131 -14.81 -3.72 2.53
N GLY A 132 -15.19 -4.56 3.49
CA GLY A 132 -16.54 -4.59 4.08
C GLY A 132 -17.61 -5.31 3.24
N LEU A 133 -17.30 -5.68 1.98
CA LEU A 133 -18.17 -6.51 1.14
C LEU A 133 -17.66 -7.94 0.99
N GLN A 134 -16.35 -8.14 1.10
CA GLN A 134 -15.70 -9.43 0.97
C GLN A 134 -14.91 -9.75 2.24
N ALA A 135 -14.82 -11.05 2.56
CA ALA A 135 -13.89 -11.53 3.57
C ALA A 135 -12.44 -11.24 3.13
N PRO A 136 -11.49 -11.04 4.07
CA PRO A 136 -10.08 -10.88 3.75
C PRO A 136 -9.59 -11.98 2.80
N VAL A 137 -8.70 -11.63 1.88
CA VAL A 137 -8.11 -12.62 0.97
C VAL A 137 -7.25 -13.57 1.79
N GLU A 138 -7.30 -14.86 1.48
CA GLU A 138 -6.60 -15.93 2.19
C GLU A 138 -5.85 -16.83 1.18
N ASN A 139 -4.91 -17.64 1.68
CA ASN A 139 -4.23 -18.72 0.94
C ASN A 139 -3.42 -18.24 -0.28
N PHE A 140 -2.37 -17.45 -0.05
CA PHE A 140 -1.35 -17.14 -1.06
C PHE A 140 -0.12 -18.01 -0.81
#